data_AF-A0A7Y5NDD9-F1
#
_entry.id   AF-A0A7Y5NDD9-F1
#
_cell.length_a   1.000
_cell.length_b   1.000
_cell.length_c   1.000
_cell.angle_alpha   90.00
_cell.angle_beta   90.00
_cell.angle_gamma   90.00
#
_symmetry.space_group_name_H-M   'P 1'
#
loop_
_entity.id
_entity.type
_entity.pdbx_description
1 polymer ?
#
loop_
_entity_poly.entity_id
_entity_poly.type
_entity_poly.pdbx_seq_one_letter_code
_entity_poly.pdbx_strand_id
1 'polypeptide(L)'
;MSHRLTDSRLANLGAHAIYQAFDEFQVEFNAITRRAKARFEEQDWHGMQADAAERLDLYKKVVERVLAELFALLKARSHDKLIWASMKAVYSGLIAGRDDWMLAETFFNSATRRIFTTVGVDPQ
;
A
#
# COMPACT_ATOMS: atom_id res chain seq x y z
N MET A 1 -22.72 9.11 22.12
CA MET A 1 -21.95 7.89 22.44
C MET A 1 -21.11 7.52 21.22
N SER A 2 -19.78 7.64 21.31
CA SER A 2 -18.90 7.20 20.20
C SER A 2 -18.86 5.68 20.20
N HIS A 3 -19.52 5.06 19.23
CA HIS A 3 -19.54 3.60 19.12
C HIS A 3 -18.16 3.12 18.69
N ARG A 4 -17.40 2.52 19.60
CA ARG A 4 -16.08 1.97 19.31
C ARG A 4 -16.24 0.85 18.27
N LEU A 5 -15.54 0.94 17.14
CA LEU A 5 -15.55 -0.11 16.11
C LEU A 5 -14.95 -1.41 16.68
N THR A 6 -15.54 -2.54 16.34
CA THR A 6 -14.99 -3.87 16.64
C THR A 6 -13.70 -4.11 15.87
N ASP A 7 -12.87 -5.04 16.35
CA ASP A 7 -11.61 -5.39 15.70
C ASP A 7 -11.82 -5.96 14.29
N SER A 8 -12.88 -6.76 14.10
CA SER A 8 -13.29 -7.25 12.77
C SER A 8 -13.66 -6.12 11.79
N ARG A 9 -14.37 -5.09 12.27
CA ARG A 9 -14.72 -3.92 11.44
C ARG A 9 -13.49 -3.10 11.11
N LEU A 10 -12.59 -2.90 12.06
CA LEU A 10 -11.31 -2.21 11.81
C LEU A 10 -10.44 -2.96 10.82
N ALA A 11 -10.32 -4.29 10.96
CA ALA A 11 -9.58 -5.13 10.03
C ALA A 11 -10.15 -5.03 8.61
N ASN A 12 -11.48 -5.10 8.47
CA ASN A 12 -12.12 -4.98 7.17
C ASN A 12 -11.88 -3.61 6.52
N LEU A 13 -12.08 -2.52 7.28
CA LEU A 13 -11.86 -1.16 6.79
C LEU A 13 -10.39 -0.92 6.41
N GLY A 14 -9.45 -1.35 7.24
CA GLY A 14 -8.02 -1.19 6.95
C GLY A 14 -7.56 -2.01 5.75
N ALA A 15 -8.10 -3.21 5.56
CA ALA A 15 -7.78 -4.03 4.39
C ALA A 15 -8.24 -3.35 3.09
N HIS A 16 -9.45 -2.76 3.11
CA HIS A 16 -9.96 -2.02 1.96
C HIS A 16 -9.18 -0.73 1.71
N ALA A 17 -8.74 -0.01 2.75
CA ALA A 17 -7.89 1.17 2.60
C ALA A 17 -6.55 0.82 1.93
N ILE A 18 -5.89 -0.28 2.35
CA ILE A 18 -4.65 -0.75 1.70
C ILE A 18 -4.92 -1.20 0.25
N TYR A 19 -6.04 -1.87 0.01
CA TYR A 19 -6.44 -2.30 -1.34
C TYR A 19 -6.64 -1.11 -2.27
N GLN A 20 -7.39 -0.10 -1.84
CA GLN A 20 -7.62 1.12 -2.61
C GLN A 20 -6.32 1.87 -2.87
N ALA A 21 -5.46 2.01 -1.86
CA ALA A 21 -4.15 2.65 -2.03
C ALA A 21 -3.26 1.89 -3.03
N PHE A 22 -3.28 0.56 -3.04
CA PHE A 22 -2.55 -0.23 -4.03
C PHE A 22 -3.11 -0.02 -5.45
N ASP A 23 -4.44 0.03 -5.59
CA ASP A 23 -5.09 0.25 -6.88
C ASP A 23 -4.76 1.65 -7.45
N GLU A 24 -4.84 2.68 -6.61
CA GLU A 24 -4.44 4.05 -6.93
C GLU A 24 -2.96 4.13 -7.33
N PHE A 25 -2.07 3.47 -6.57
CA PHE A 25 -0.67 3.35 -6.93
C PHE A 25 -0.48 2.74 -8.32
N GLN A 26 -1.18 1.65 -8.62
CA GLN A 26 -1.03 0.96 -9.90
C GLN A 26 -1.53 1.81 -11.07
N VAL A 27 -2.63 2.54 -10.89
CA VAL A 27 -3.16 3.50 -11.87
C VAL A 27 -2.14 4.61 -12.17
N GLU A 28 -1.61 5.26 -11.14
CA GLU A 28 -0.65 6.35 -11.27
C GLU A 28 0.69 5.87 -11.85
N PHE A 29 1.20 4.74 -11.37
CA PHE A 29 2.45 4.14 -11.85
C PHE A 29 2.36 3.79 -13.34
N ASN A 30 1.23 3.25 -13.77
CA ASN A 30 0.97 2.96 -15.18
C ASN A 30 0.82 4.24 -16.01
N ALA A 31 0.20 5.29 -15.45
CA ALA A 31 0.08 6.59 -16.11
C ALA A 31 1.45 7.22 -16.40
N ILE A 32 2.37 7.20 -15.43
CA ILE A 32 3.74 7.69 -15.64
C ILE A 32 4.47 6.79 -16.66
N THR A 33 4.35 5.47 -16.52
CA THR A 33 5.01 4.52 -17.42
C THR A 33 4.58 4.68 -18.89
N ARG A 34 3.31 5.00 -19.14
CA ARG A 34 2.79 5.24 -20.51
C ARG A 34 3.44 6.44 -21.21
N ARG A 35 4.01 7.41 -20.47
CA ARG A 35 4.70 8.58 -21.05
C ARG A 35 6.00 8.21 -21.77
N ALA A 36 6.61 7.09 -21.40
CA ALA A 36 7.94 6.69 -21.86
C ALA A 36 8.08 6.65 -23.40
N LYS A 37 7.04 6.19 -24.10
CA LYS A 37 7.05 6.11 -25.58
C LYS A 37 7.20 7.49 -26.21
N ALA A 38 6.32 8.43 -25.85
CA ALA A 38 6.35 9.78 -26.40
C ALA A 38 7.68 10.48 -26.08
N ARG A 39 8.15 10.38 -24.84
CA ARG A 39 9.43 10.96 -24.42
C ARG A 39 10.62 10.40 -25.21
N PHE A 40 10.62 9.10 -25.50
CA PHE A 40 11.66 8.49 -26.31
C PHE A 40 11.60 8.98 -27.77
N GLU A 41 10.42 9.02 -28.37
CA GLU A 41 10.21 9.51 -29.74
C GLU A 41 10.60 10.98 -29.90
N GLU A 42 10.38 11.79 -28.86
CA GLU A 42 10.75 13.21 -28.78
C GLU A 42 12.21 13.45 -28.35
N GLN A 43 12.97 12.40 -28.02
CA GLN A 43 14.32 12.47 -27.45
C GLN A 43 14.40 13.31 -26.15
N ASP A 44 13.31 13.36 -25.38
CA ASP A 44 13.24 14.07 -24.12
C ASP A 44 13.83 13.24 -22.96
N TRP A 45 15.15 13.19 -22.91
CA TRP A 45 15.90 12.44 -21.90
C TRP A 45 15.71 12.99 -20.48
N HIS A 46 15.57 14.32 -20.36
CA HIS A 46 15.31 14.95 -19.06
C HIS A 46 13.92 14.56 -18.54
N GLY A 47 12.91 14.54 -19.41
CA GLY A 47 11.56 14.04 -19.09
C GLY A 47 11.57 12.57 -18.66
N MET A 48 12.33 11.71 -19.35
CA MET A 48 12.48 10.31 -18.95
C MET A 48 13.13 10.16 -17.56
N GLN A 49 14.16 10.96 -17.26
CA GLN A 49 14.79 10.95 -15.93
C GLN A 49 13.82 11.44 -14.84
N ALA A 50 13.03 12.47 -15.13
CA ALA A 50 12.02 12.99 -14.22
C ALA A 50 10.91 11.95 -13.96
N ASP A 51 10.39 11.29 -15.00
CA ASP A 51 9.38 10.22 -14.86
C ASP A 51 9.92 9.04 -14.03
N ALA A 52 11.21 8.70 -14.17
CA ALA A 52 11.85 7.66 -13.36
C ALA A 52 11.91 8.04 -11.86
N ALA A 53 12.27 9.29 -11.56
CA ALA A 53 12.26 9.80 -10.19
C ALA A 53 10.83 9.84 -9.62
N GLU A 54 9.85 10.29 -10.40
CA GLU A 54 8.44 10.33 -9.99
C GLU A 54 7.92 8.93 -9.62
N ARG A 55 8.25 7.90 -10.41
CA ARG A 55 7.87 6.51 -10.12
C ARG A 55 8.48 5.97 -8.82
N LEU A 56 9.74 6.29 -8.55
CA LEU A 56 10.40 5.87 -7.30
C LEU A 56 9.75 6.54 -6.08
N ASP A 57 9.44 7.82 -6.17
CA ASP A 57 8.80 8.58 -5.10
C ASP A 57 7.34 8.19 -4.88
N LEU A 58 6.62 7.83 -5.94
CA LEU A 58 5.20 7.51 -5.89
C LEU A 58 4.90 6.41 -4.87
N TYR A 59 5.67 5.32 -4.88
CA TYR A 59 5.47 4.21 -3.95
C TYR A 59 5.56 4.67 -2.49
N LYS A 60 6.58 5.47 -2.17
CA LYS A 60 6.79 5.99 -0.83
C LYS A 60 5.59 6.84 -0.38
N LYS A 61 5.16 7.78 -1.23
CA LYS A 61 4.04 8.70 -0.97
C LYS A 61 2.74 7.96 -0.71
N VAL A 62 2.39 6.98 -1.55
CA VAL A 62 1.13 6.24 -1.40
C VAL A 62 1.13 5.40 -0.12
N VAL A 63 2.24 4.71 0.18
CA VAL A 63 2.33 3.92 1.42
C VAL A 63 2.30 4.84 2.66
N GLU A 64 2.97 5.99 2.65
CA GLU A 64 2.92 6.93 3.78
C GLU A 64 1.51 7.48 4.02
N ARG A 65 0.78 7.81 2.95
CA ARG A 65 -0.62 8.26 3.04
C ARG A 65 -1.52 7.21 3.65
N VAL A 66 -1.51 5.97 3.15
CA VAL A 66 -2.39 4.93 3.69
C VAL A 66 -2.02 4.56 5.12
N LEU A 67 -0.74 4.60 5.48
CA LEU A 67 -0.35 4.39 6.89
C LEU A 67 -0.91 5.49 7.80
N ALA A 68 -0.87 6.76 7.38
CA ALA A 68 -1.47 7.86 8.13
C ALA A 68 -2.99 7.65 8.33
N GLU A 69 -3.69 7.20 7.29
CA GLU A 69 -5.11 6.84 7.37
C GLU A 69 -5.37 5.69 8.35
N LEU A 70 -4.58 4.62 8.26
CA LEU A 70 -4.68 3.48 9.17
C LEU A 70 -4.39 3.87 10.62
N PHE A 71 -3.43 4.75 10.87
CA PHE A 71 -3.17 5.28 12.21
C PHE A 71 -4.37 6.05 12.76
N ALA A 72 -5.02 6.88 11.94
CA ALA A 72 -6.22 7.61 12.33
C ALA A 72 -7.42 6.67 12.59
N LEU A 73 -7.55 5.61 11.80
CA LEU A 73 -8.60 4.58 11.93
C LEU A 73 -8.41 3.72 13.19
N LEU A 74 -7.19 3.22 13.41
CA LEU A 74 -6.89 2.25 14.48
C LEU A 74 -6.62 2.93 15.83
N LYS A 75 -6.10 4.16 15.84
CA LYS A 75 -5.76 4.95 17.04
C LYS A 75 -4.86 4.14 18.00
N ALA A 76 -5.30 3.95 19.24
CA ALA A 76 -4.59 3.18 20.26
C ALA A 76 -4.39 1.69 19.90
N ARG A 77 -5.10 1.17 18.90
CA ARG A 77 -4.98 -0.22 18.41
C ARG A 77 -4.09 -0.34 17.16
N SER A 78 -3.35 0.71 16.80
CA SER A 78 -2.51 0.74 15.59
C SER A 78 -1.42 -0.33 15.55
N HIS A 79 -0.99 -0.84 16.70
CA HIS A 79 0.02 -1.90 16.81
C HIS A 79 -0.57 -3.25 17.27
N ASP A 80 -1.90 -3.41 17.21
CA ASP A 80 -2.56 -4.65 17.59
C ASP A 80 -2.34 -5.74 16.53
N LYS A 81 -1.49 -6.72 16.83
CA LYS A 81 -1.13 -7.81 15.91
C LYS A 81 -2.34 -8.62 15.44
N LEU A 82 -3.39 -8.77 16.26
CA LEU A 82 -4.58 -9.53 15.89
C LEU A 82 -5.41 -8.80 14.82
N ILE A 83 -5.50 -7.48 14.93
CA ILE A 83 -6.17 -6.66 13.91
C ILE A 83 -5.40 -6.73 12.59
N TRP A 84 -4.08 -6.65 12.61
CA TRP A 84 -3.25 -6.75 11.40
C TRP A 84 -3.28 -8.14 10.77
N ALA A 85 -3.28 -9.21 11.56
CA ALA A 85 -3.47 -10.58 11.04
C ALA A 85 -4.86 -10.75 10.39
N SER A 86 -5.90 -10.23 11.02
CA SER A 86 -7.27 -10.23 10.47
C SER A 86 -7.36 -9.39 9.19
N MET A 87 -6.68 -8.24 9.16
CA MET A 87 -6.60 -7.38 7.99
C MET A 87 -5.91 -8.10 6.82
N LYS A 88 -4.82 -8.84 7.11
CA LYS A 88 -4.13 -9.66 6.09
C LYS A 88 -5.07 -10.72 5.51
N ALA A 89 -5.84 -11.41 6.34
CA ALA A 89 -6.79 -12.42 5.87
C ALA A 89 -7.86 -11.83 4.92
N VAL A 90 -8.44 -10.68 5.29
CA VAL A 90 -9.39 -9.96 4.42
C VAL A 90 -8.71 -9.51 3.13
N TYR A 91 -7.53 -8.90 3.24
CA TYR A 91 -6.77 -8.39 2.09
C TYR A 91 -6.42 -9.50 1.09
N SER A 92 -5.94 -10.66 1.57
CA SER A 92 -5.67 -11.84 0.74
C SER A 92 -6.91 -12.27 -0.05
N GLY A 93 -8.10 -12.20 0.55
CA GLY A 93 -9.36 -12.47 -0.16
C GLY A 93 -9.65 -11.44 -1.26
N LEU A 94 -9.39 -10.15 -1.02
CA LEU A 94 -9.61 -9.07 -2.00
C LEU A 94 -8.69 -9.19 -3.22
N ILE A 95 -7.45 -9.66 -3.04
CA ILE A 95 -6.45 -9.71 -4.11
C ILE A 95 -6.38 -11.06 -4.83
N ALA A 96 -7.08 -12.09 -4.35
CA ALA A 96 -6.95 -13.47 -4.86
C ALA A 96 -7.23 -13.62 -6.36
N GLY A 97 -8.09 -12.77 -6.93
CA GLY A 97 -8.44 -12.77 -8.35
C GLY A 97 -7.65 -11.79 -9.21
N ARG A 98 -6.65 -11.09 -8.67
CA ARG A 98 -5.89 -10.07 -9.41
C ARG A 98 -4.72 -10.69 -10.17
N ASP A 99 -4.46 -10.21 -11.38
CA ASP A 99 -3.28 -10.60 -12.16
C ASP A 99 -1.96 -10.13 -11.49
N ASP A 100 -2.02 -9.00 -10.77
CA ASP A 100 -0.90 -8.38 -10.05
C ASP A 100 -0.88 -8.73 -8.54
N TRP A 101 -1.52 -9.84 -8.12
CA TRP A 101 -1.68 -10.20 -6.71
C TRP A 101 -0.37 -10.25 -5.91
N MET A 102 0.74 -10.70 -6.52
CA MET A 102 2.05 -10.74 -5.85
C MET A 102 2.56 -9.32 -5.50
N LEU A 103 2.29 -8.34 -6.36
CA LEU A 103 2.64 -6.94 -6.11
C LEU A 103 1.75 -6.36 -5.00
N ALA A 104 0.46 -6.71 -5.02
CA ALA A 104 -0.49 -6.34 -3.98
C ALA A 104 -0.04 -6.90 -2.60
N GLU A 105 0.34 -8.18 -2.53
CA GLU A 105 0.87 -8.78 -1.30
C GLU A 105 2.17 -8.09 -0.84
N THR A 106 3.05 -7.76 -1.77
CA THR A 106 4.29 -7.00 -1.47
C THR A 106 3.97 -5.61 -0.90
N PHE A 107 2.96 -4.93 -1.44
CA PHE A 107 2.49 -3.63 -0.97
C PHE A 107 1.99 -3.71 0.48
N PHE A 108 1.14 -4.70 0.79
CA PHE A 108 0.68 -4.95 2.15
C PHE A 108 1.85 -5.24 3.11
N ASN A 109 2.81 -6.07 2.71
CA ASN A 109 3.98 -6.41 3.52
C ASN A 109 4.88 -5.19 3.79
N SER A 110 4.93 -4.22 2.87
CA SER A 110 5.66 -2.97 3.10
C SER A 110 4.95 -2.07 4.11
N ALA A 111 3.61 -2.03 4.11
CA ALA A 111 2.85 -1.31 5.12
C ALA A 111 3.07 -1.92 6.52
N THR A 112 2.97 -3.24 6.66
CA THR A 112 3.19 -3.92 7.96
C THR A 112 4.60 -3.75 8.49
N ARG A 113 5.64 -3.86 7.66
CA ARG A 113 7.04 -3.67 8.07
C ARG A 113 7.33 -2.27 8.62
N ARG A 114 6.67 -1.24 8.10
CA ARG A 114 6.82 0.15 8.60
C ARG A 114 6.15 0.35 9.97
N ILE A 115 5.13 -0.43 10.28
CA ILE A 115 4.41 -0.36 11.56
C ILE A 115 5.11 -1.18 12.64
N PHE A 116 5.47 -2.43 12.30
CA PHE A 116 6.04 -3.35 13.27
C PHE A 116 7.56 -3.26 13.38
N THR A 117 8.19 -2.33 12.65
CA THR A 117 9.63 -2.09 12.56
C THR A 117 10.40 -3.40 12.64
N THR A 118 10.68 -4.06 11.50
CA THR A 118 11.37 -5.35 11.45
C THR A 118 12.49 -5.47 12.49
N VAL A 119 12.18 -6.00 13.67
CA VAL A 119 13.16 -6.64 14.54
C VAL A 119 13.46 -7.92 13.78
N GLY A 120 14.72 -8.09 13.39
CA GLY A 120 15.17 -9.19 12.54
C GLY A 120 14.58 -10.52 13.00
N VAL A 121 14.14 -11.30 12.01
CA VAL A 121 13.87 -12.75 12.03
C VAL A 121 13.58 -13.32 13.41
N ASP A 122 12.30 -13.60 13.68
CA ASP A 122 11.84 -14.43 14.79
C ASP A 122 12.62 -15.76 14.76
N PRO A 123 13.55 -16.02 15.71
CA PRO A 123 14.14 -17.34 15.85
C PRO A 123 13.14 -18.18 16.63
N GLN A 124 12.54 -19.15 15.93
CA GLN A 124 11.94 -20.30 16.60
C GLN A 124 12.96 -20.96 17.55
#